data_AF-A0A1Y3TEK0-F1
#
_entry.id   AF-A0A1Y3TEK0-F1
#
_cell.length_a   1.000
_cell.length_b   1.000
_cell.length_c   1.000
_cell.angle_alpha   90.00
_cell.angle_beta   90.00
_cell.angle_gamma   90.00
#
_symmetry.space_group_name_H-M   'P 1'
#
loop_
_entity.id
_entity.type
_entity.pdbx_description
1 polymer ?
#
loop_
_entity_poly.entity_id
_entity_poly.type
_entity_poly.pdbx_seq_one_letter_code
_entity_poly.pdbx_strand_id
1 'polypeptide(L)'
;MALTGIQIFKMTPKKNCKECGCPTCMAFAMKVAQGALEISKCPHMSEEALAELSEATAPPMKTIKVGTGEGEYTLGGETVLFRHEKTFVSKTRYAVSLCTCMDDAAVDAKIAELQKVDYERIGERMHVEMVYVNYQDGADKDRYVEMVKKAAATGKTLILGCKDAEVAKAALEVCKDGKPVLNGATAANYAAMNDIAKEAGVVLGVSGADLNEIYDTVAALEKAGNKNLVIDATGASVKEAYANAVQIRRASLKDQDRTFGYPTIVNTAAVAHGDRYLQQALASLFTVKYGSIVVMETLDYAEALPLFGLRQNVFTDPQKPMKVEPGIYPLNGADENSLCLTTVDFALTYFVVSGELERSGVPCNLIISDAGGLSVLTAWAAGKLSSTSVATYIKENVEDKVKCRKLVIPGKVAVLKGDIESKLPGWEIIVAPLEAVQLVKFLKDLTA
;
A
#
# COMPACT_ATOMS: atom_id res chain seq x y z
N MET A 1 -23.32 -3.49 -12.15
CA MET A 1 -23.58 -3.96 -13.53
C MET A 1 -23.08 -2.93 -14.51
N ALA A 2 -22.27 -3.31 -15.50
CA ALA A 2 -21.90 -2.41 -16.59
C ALA A 2 -23.17 -1.96 -17.35
N LEU A 3 -23.24 -0.69 -17.75
CA LEU A 3 -24.38 -0.19 -18.53
C LEU A 3 -24.48 -0.93 -19.86
N THR A 4 -25.68 -1.36 -20.21
CA THR A 4 -25.96 -1.96 -21.52
C THR A 4 -25.77 -0.92 -22.61
N GLY A 5 -25.44 -1.35 -23.84
CA GLY A 5 -25.32 -0.42 -24.96
C GLY A 5 -26.61 0.38 -25.25
N ILE A 6 -27.77 -0.14 -24.86
CA ILE A 6 -29.05 0.60 -24.94
C ILE A 6 -29.10 1.73 -23.91
N GLN A 7 -28.66 1.49 -22.67
CA GLN A 7 -28.61 2.52 -21.64
C GLN A 7 -27.62 3.64 -22.02
N ILE A 8 -26.44 3.27 -22.52
CA ILE A 8 -25.44 4.23 -22.99
C ILE A 8 -25.98 5.01 -24.20
N PHE A 9 -26.67 4.36 -25.13
CA PHE A 9 -27.26 5.05 -26.29
C PHE A 9 -28.27 6.14 -25.88
N LYS A 10 -29.06 5.92 -24.82
CA LYS A 10 -29.99 6.94 -24.29
C LYS A 10 -29.28 8.21 -23.84
N MET A 11 -28.05 8.08 -23.34
CA MET A 11 -27.19 9.18 -22.89
C MET A 11 -26.45 9.88 -24.03
N THR A 12 -26.36 9.26 -25.21
CA THR A 12 -25.67 9.88 -26.35
C THR A 12 -26.44 11.09 -26.92
N PRO A 13 -25.76 12.02 -27.60
CA PRO A 13 -26.39 13.16 -28.29
C PRO A 13 -27.26 12.78 -29.50
N LYS A 14 -27.26 11.50 -29.91
CA LYS A 14 -28.02 10.96 -31.06
C LYS A 14 -27.77 11.67 -32.40
N LYS A 15 -26.68 12.42 -32.54
CA LYS A 15 -26.31 13.16 -33.76
C LYS A 15 -25.84 12.27 -34.92
N ASN A 16 -25.30 11.09 -34.62
CA ASN A 16 -24.66 10.19 -35.60
C ASN A 16 -23.58 10.88 -36.47
N CYS A 17 -22.85 11.86 -35.92
CA CYS A 17 -21.88 12.69 -36.65
C CYS A 17 -20.58 11.99 -37.04
N LYS A 18 -20.33 10.77 -36.54
CA LYS A 18 -19.12 9.95 -36.79
C LYS A 18 -17.79 10.53 -36.29
N GLU A 19 -17.80 11.66 -35.59
CA GLU A 19 -16.59 12.30 -35.04
C GLU A 19 -15.86 11.44 -33.98
N CYS A 20 -16.57 10.51 -33.33
CA CYS A 20 -15.98 9.52 -32.43
C CYS A 20 -15.35 8.29 -33.15
N GLY A 21 -15.34 8.27 -34.49
CA GLY A 21 -14.85 7.16 -35.31
C GLY A 21 -15.83 5.99 -35.47
N CYS A 22 -17.06 6.11 -34.93
CA CYS A 22 -18.11 5.09 -35.06
C CYS A 22 -19.18 5.51 -36.10
N PRO A 23 -19.73 4.56 -36.88
CA PRO A 23 -20.68 4.87 -37.95
C PRO A 23 -22.02 5.44 -37.45
N THR A 24 -22.41 5.13 -36.20
CA THR A 24 -23.62 5.64 -35.52
C THR A 24 -23.36 5.79 -34.02
N CYS A 25 -24.19 6.59 -33.33
CA CYS A 25 -24.18 6.70 -31.87
C CYS A 25 -24.53 5.37 -31.19
N MET A 26 -25.33 4.51 -31.82
CA MET A 26 -25.62 3.17 -31.32
C MET A 26 -24.39 2.25 -31.41
N ALA A 27 -23.64 2.31 -32.53
CA ALA A 27 -22.39 1.57 -32.66
C ALA A 27 -21.33 2.04 -31.66
N PHE A 28 -21.27 3.35 -31.40
CA PHE A 28 -20.46 3.93 -30.33
C PHE A 28 -20.86 3.36 -28.97
N ALA A 29 -22.14 3.44 -28.60
CA ALA A 29 -22.66 2.96 -27.33
C ALA A 29 -22.39 1.46 -27.10
N MET A 30 -22.49 0.63 -28.13
CA MET A 30 -22.15 -0.80 -28.06
C MET A 30 -20.65 -1.04 -27.81
N LYS A 31 -19.77 -0.28 -28.46
CA LYS A 31 -18.32 -0.38 -28.22
C LYS A 31 -17.94 0.08 -26.82
N VAL A 32 -18.60 1.12 -26.31
CA VAL A 32 -18.40 1.60 -24.93
C VAL A 32 -18.88 0.56 -23.92
N ALA A 33 -20.06 -0.04 -24.13
CA ALA A 33 -20.58 -1.12 -23.27
C ALA A 33 -19.64 -2.33 -23.18
N GLN A 34 -18.90 -2.60 -24.25
CA GLN A 34 -17.93 -3.71 -24.36
C GLN A 34 -16.53 -3.33 -23.83
N GLY A 35 -16.32 -2.09 -23.38
CA GLY A 35 -15.00 -1.59 -22.96
C GLY A 35 -14.01 -1.38 -24.12
N ALA A 36 -14.46 -1.43 -25.37
CA ALA A 36 -13.61 -1.28 -26.56
C ALA A 36 -13.36 0.18 -26.96
N LEU A 37 -14.08 1.14 -26.34
CA LEU A 37 -13.95 2.56 -26.59
C LEU A 37 -14.36 3.35 -25.34
N GLU A 38 -13.65 4.42 -25.00
CA GLU A 38 -14.03 5.30 -23.89
C GLU A 38 -15.18 6.24 -24.28
N ILE A 39 -16.05 6.60 -23.33
CA ILE A 39 -17.16 7.54 -23.58
C ILE A 39 -16.68 8.97 -23.91
N SER A 40 -15.52 9.34 -23.37
CA SER A 40 -14.82 10.61 -23.60
C SER A 40 -14.47 10.84 -25.08
N LYS A 41 -14.43 9.78 -25.90
CA LYS A 41 -14.22 9.87 -27.36
C LYS A 41 -15.36 10.57 -28.11
N CYS A 42 -16.53 10.78 -27.49
CA CYS A 42 -17.59 11.59 -28.08
C CYS A 42 -17.43 13.06 -27.63
N PRO A 43 -17.05 13.99 -28.52
CA PRO A 43 -16.84 15.40 -28.15
C PRO A 43 -18.12 16.16 -27.82
N HIS A 44 -19.29 15.55 -28.08
CA HIS A 44 -20.61 16.16 -27.83
C HIS A 44 -21.31 15.59 -26.60
N MET A 45 -20.65 14.72 -25.82
CA MET A 45 -21.26 14.13 -24.63
C MET A 45 -21.45 15.19 -23.54
N SER A 46 -22.60 15.20 -22.87
CA SER A 46 -22.79 16.09 -21.72
C SER A 46 -21.90 15.66 -20.55
N GLU A 47 -21.49 16.62 -19.72
CA GLU A 47 -20.75 16.33 -18.48
C GLU A 47 -21.53 15.39 -17.56
N GLU A 48 -22.86 15.54 -17.50
CA GLU A 48 -23.75 14.65 -16.75
C GLU A 48 -23.68 13.20 -17.26
N ALA A 49 -23.71 12.97 -18.57
CA ALA A 49 -23.62 11.63 -19.15
C ALA A 49 -22.23 11.00 -18.98
N LEU A 50 -21.17 11.83 -19.02
CA LEU A 50 -19.81 11.38 -18.71
C LEU A 50 -19.70 10.96 -17.24
N ALA A 51 -20.25 11.74 -16.31
CA ALA A 51 -20.28 11.43 -14.90
C ALA A 51 -21.07 10.15 -14.60
N GLU A 52 -22.26 9.99 -15.21
CA GLU A 52 -23.12 8.82 -15.00
C GLU A 52 -22.48 7.52 -15.53
N LEU A 53 -21.88 7.54 -16.72
CA LEU A 53 -21.16 6.37 -17.21
C LEU A 53 -19.90 6.11 -16.38
N SER A 54 -19.12 7.14 -16.07
CA SER A 54 -17.91 6.99 -15.24
C SER A 54 -18.26 6.37 -13.90
N GLU A 55 -19.39 6.76 -13.31
CA GLU A 55 -19.91 6.13 -12.10
C GLU A 55 -20.30 4.67 -12.36
N ALA A 56 -21.04 4.38 -13.42
CA ALA A 56 -21.51 3.01 -13.69
C ALA A 56 -20.39 2.02 -14.09
N THR A 57 -19.27 2.49 -14.64
CA THR A 57 -18.08 1.68 -14.95
C THR A 57 -17.04 1.69 -13.85
N ALA A 58 -17.16 2.58 -12.86
CA ALA A 58 -16.27 2.59 -11.70
C ALA A 58 -16.32 1.25 -10.96
N PRO A 59 -15.17 0.80 -10.40
CA PRO A 59 -15.14 -0.33 -9.48
C PRO A 59 -16.18 -0.17 -8.37
N PRO A 60 -16.81 -1.26 -7.90
CA PRO A 60 -17.81 -1.19 -6.83
C PRO A 60 -17.30 -0.49 -5.57
N MET A 61 -16.01 -0.67 -5.25
CA MET A 61 -15.34 0.05 -4.17
C MET A 61 -14.71 1.33 -4.71
N LYS A 62 -15.13 2.47 -4.18
CA LYS A 62 -14.63 3.80 -4.52
C LYS A 62 -13.19 3.98 -4.04
N THR A 63 -12.51 4.91 -4.71
CA THR A 63 -11.16 5.35 -4.36
C THR A 63 -11.26 6.69 -3.65
N ILE A 64 -10.73 6.77 -2.43
CA ILE A 64 -10.84 7.94 -1.55
C ILE A 64 -9.43 8.46 -1.26
N LYS A 65 -9.25 9.77 -1.33
CA LYS A 65 -7.97 10.43 -1.02
C LYS A 65 -8.06 11.13 0.33
N VAL A 66 -7.07 10.90 1.19
CA VAL A 66 -6.92 11.55 2.50
C VAL A 66 -5.54 12.18 2.59
N GLY A 67 -5.40 13.30 3.30
CA GLY A 67 -4.12 13.98 3.42
C GLY A 67 -3.76 14.86 2.20
N THR A 68 -2.54 15.41 2.22
CA THR A 68 -1.96 16.25 1.18
C THR A 68 -0.45 16.00 1.05
N GLY A 69 0.15 16.36 -0.09
CA GLY A 69 1.60 16.24 -0.30
C GLY A 69 2.14 14.81 -0.15
N GLU A 70 3.26 14.65 0.55
CA GLU A 70 3.84 13.32 0.87
C GLU A 70 2.94 12.46 1.77
N GLY A 71 2.00 13.08 2.48
CA GLY A 71 0.99 12.42 3.31
C GLY A 71 -0.33 12.17 2.59
N GLU A 72 -0.44 12.41 1.27
CA GLU A 72 -1.65 12.06 0.52
C GLU A 72 -1.69 10.54 0.29
N TYR A 73 -2.71 9.89 0.86
CA TYR A 73 -2.93 8.46 0.71
C TYR A 73 -4.20 8.19 -0.09
N THR A 74 -4.08 7.26 -1.03
CA THR A 74 -5.22 6.72 -1.77
C THR A 74 -5.67 5.42 -1.11
N LEU A 75 -6.95 5.36 -0.74
CA LEU A 75 -7.61 4.24 -0.05
C LEU A 75 -8.74 3.67 -0.90
N GLY A 76 -8.98 2.37 -0.81
CA GLY A 76 -10.05 1.69 -1.56
C GLY A 76 -9.67 1.39 -3.01
N GLY A 77 -10.64 1.40 -3.93
CA GLY A 77 -10.42 1.03 -5.34
C GLY A 77 -10.16 -0.46 -5.58
N GLU A 78 -10.44 -1.27 -4.59
CA GLU A 78 -10.14 -2.69 -4.60
C GLU A 78 -11.14 -3.49 -5.44
N THR A 79 -10.68 -4.61 -6.03
CA THR A 79 -11.50 -5.38 -6.99
C THR A 79 -11.59 -6.87 -6.72
N VAL A 80 -10.85 -7.39 -5.73
CA VAL A 80 -10.81 -8.83 -5.41
C VAL A 80 -10.97 -9.08 -3.92
N LEU A 81 -11.48 -10.27 -3.56
CA LEU A 81 -11.50 -10.73 -2.18
C LEU A 81 -10.17 -11.37 -1.82
N PHE A 82 -9.59 -12.13 -2.75
CA PHE A 82 -8.37 -12.86 -2.50
C PHE A 82 -7.27 -12.37 -3.43
N ARG A 83 -6.10 -12.04 -2.88
CA ARG A 83 -5.00 -11.47 -3.67
C ARG A 83 -4.57 -12.35 -4.84
N HIS A 84 -4.68 -13.68 -4.74
CA HIS A 84 -4.30 -14.60 -5.82
C HIS A 84 -5.26 -14.58 -7.02
N GLU A 85 -6.43 -13.95 -6.91
CA GLU A 85 -7.33 -13.71 -8.04
C GLU A 85 -6.81 -12.58 -8.93
N LYS A 86 -6.11 -11.59 -8.35
CA LYS A 86 -5.48 -10.46 -9.06
C LYS A 86 -4.37 -9.82 -8.22
N THR A 87 -4.63 -8.67 -7.61
CA THR A 87 -3.77 -7.98 -6.66
C THR A 87 -4.63 -7.10 -5.75
N PHE A 88 -4.19 -6.89 -4.52
CA PHE A 88 -4.68 -5.78 -3.71
C PHE A 88 -3.98 -4.50 -4.13
N VAL A 89 -4.67 -3.36 -4.01
CA VAL A 89 -4.21 -2.06 -4.53
C VAL A 89 -4.19 -0.95 -3.48
N SER A 90 -4.90 -1.12 -2.36
CA SER A 90 -5.00 -0.15 -1.28
C SER A 90 -4.20 -0.62 -0.07
N LYS A 91 -2.88 -0.37 -0.09
CA LYS A 91 -1.99 -0.67 1.05
C LYS A 91 -2.58 -0.10 2.35
N THR A 92 -2.73 -0.96 3.37
CA THR A 92 -3.20 -0.56 4.70
C THR A 92 -2.34 0.57 5.27
N ARG A 93 -2.97 1.61 5.80
CA ARG A 93 -2.29 2.71 6.51
C ARG A 93 -2.36 2.49 8.01
N TYR A 94 -1.24 2.71 8.68
CA TYR A 94 -1.17 2.54 10.13
C TYR A 94 -1.25 3.89 10.84
N ALA A 95 -2.13 3.95 11.85
CA ALA A 95 -2.33 5.12 12.67
C ALA A 95 -1.99 4.82 14.14
N VAL A 96 -1.37 5.78 14.82
CA VAL A 96 -1.16 5.74 16.28
C VAL A 96 -2.21 6.62 16.95
N SER A 97 -2.84 6.13 18.02
CA SER A 97 -3.90 6.85 18.74
C SER A 97 -3.37 7.76 19.85
N LEU A 98 -3.90 8.98 19.85
CA LEU A 98 -3.86 9.94 20.96
C LEU A 98 -5.28 10.12 21.49
N CYS A 99 -5.44 10.33 22.79
CA CYS A 99 -6.76 10.48 23.42
C CYS A 99 -6.73 11.62 24.43
N THR A 100 -7.80 12.42 24.49
CA THR A 100 -7.94 13.48 25.52
C THR A 100 -7.94 12.95 26.95
N CYS A 101 -8.17 11.65 27.13
CA CYS A 101 -8.02 10.93 28.40
C CYS A 101 -6.57 10.79 28.89
N MET A 102 -5.58 10.93 28.00
CA MET A 102 -4.15 10.83 28.33
C MET A 102 -3.62 12.14 28.87
N ASP A 103 -2.72 12.09 29.86
CA ASP A 103 -1.98 13.28 30.30
C ASP A 103 -1.00 13.80 29.21
N ASP A 104 -0.59 15.06 29.35
CA ASP A 104 0.25 15.74 28.35
C ASP A 104 1.61 15.06 28.16
N ALA A 105 2.19 14.52 29.23
CA ALA A 105 3.49 13.84 29.16
C ALA A 105 3.38 12.54 28.36
N ALA A 106 2.30 11.79 28.52
CA ALA A 106 2.02 10.58 27.75
C ALA A 106 1.74 10.89 26.27
N VAL A 107 1.04 12.01 25.97
CA VAL A 107 0.83 12.47 24.59
C VAL A 107 2.16 12.83 23.94
N ASP A 108 2.99 13.64 24.61
CA ASP A 108 4.28 14.08 24.08
C ASP A 108 5.23 12.89 23.90
N ALA A 109 5.22 11.91 24.81
CA ALA A 109 5.99 10.68 24.68
C ALA A 109 5.56 9.83 23.47
N LYS A 110 4.24 9.67 23.23
CA LYS A 110 3.75 8.95 22.04
C LYS A 110 4.12 9.64 20.74
N ILE A 111 4.03 10.98 20.70
CA ILE A 111 4.45 11.77 19.53
C ILE A 111 5.95 11.61 19.27
N ALA A 112 6.77 11.59 20.32
CA ALA A 112 8.21 11.36 20.16
C ALA A 112 8.50 9.94 19.66
N GLU A 113 7.78 8.93 20.17
CA GLU A 113 8.00 7.53 19.80
C GLU A 113 7.62 7.22 18.35
N LEU A 114 6.48 7.72 17.87
CA LEU A 114 6.02 7.45 16.49
C LEU A 114 6.97 8.01 15.42
N GLN A 115 7.77 9.03 15.76
CA GLN A 115 8.77 9.61 14.83
C GLN A 115 10.02 8.74 14.68
N LYS A 116 10.28 7.82 15.62
CA LYS A 116 11.44 6.92 15.57
C LYS A 116 11.26 5.80 14.54
N VAL A 117 10.03 5.54 14.11
CA VAL A 117 9.74 4.61 13.03
C VAL A 117 9.86 5.35 11.70
N ASP A 118 11.06 5.33 11.14
CA ASP A 118 11.38 5.81 9.79
C ASP A 118 12.61 5.05 9.28
N TYR A 119 12.39 4.10 8.38
CA TYR A 119 13.46 3.27 7.82
C TYR A 119 13.14 2.83 6.41
N GLU A 120 14.18 2.53 5.62
CA GLU A 120 14.01 1.97 4.28
C GLU A 120 13.99 0.43 4.33
N ARG A 121 13.05 -0.18 3.59
CA ARG A 121 12.98 -1.63 3.43
C ARG A 121 12.62 -1.99 1.99
N ILE A 122 13.56 -2.64 1.29
CA ILE A 122 13.39 -3.06 -0.11
C ILE A 122 13.00 -1.85 -1.00
N GLY A 123 13.72 -0.71 -0.87
CA GLY A 123 13.47 0.49 -1.67
C GLY A 123 12.18 1.25 -1.32
N GLU A 124 11.48 0.89 -0.24
CA GLU A 124 10.30 1.59 0.26
C GLU A 124 10.56 2.18 1.65
N ARG A 125 10.24 3.46 1.84
CA ARG A 125 10.26 4.11 3.16
C ARG A 125 9.08 3.61 4.01
N MET A 126 9.37 3.11 5.20
CA MET A 126 8.41 2.64 6.19
C MET A 126 8.39 3.61 7.36
N HIS A 127 7.23 4.21 7.62
CA HIS A 127 7.06 5.16 8.72
C HIS A 127 5.63 5.10 9.26
N VAL A 128 5.38 5.59 10.48
CA VAL A 128 3.99 5.83 10.93
C VAL A 128 3.36 6.86 10.02
N GLU A 129 2.23 6.52 9.38
CA GLU A 129 1.62 7.31 8.31
C GLU A 129 0.56 8.28 8.85
N MET A 130 -0.16 7.86 9.90
CA MET A 130 -1.33 8.58 10.40
C MET A 130 -1.32 8.73 11.92
N VAL A 131 -2.05 9.74 12.41
CA VAL A 131 -2.32 9.91 13.84
C VAL A 131 -3.83 10.01 14.04
N TYR A 132 -4.38 9.16 14.89
CA TYR A 132 -5.79 9.18 15.26
C TYR A 132 -5.94 9.99 16.55
N VAL A 133 -6.62 11.13 16.51
CA VAL A 133 -6.83 12.02 17.66
C VAL A 133 -8.26 11.83 18.17
N ASN A 134 -8.40 11.07 19.26
CA ASN A 134 -9.68 10.70 19.85
C ASN A 134 -10.14 11.73 20.89
N TYR A 135 -11.31 12.30 20.66
CA TYR A 135 -12.06 13.07 21.64
C TYR A 135 -12.84 12.12 22.55
N GLN A 136 -12.51 12.10 23.83
CA GLN A 136 -13.36 11.46 24.84
C GLN A 136 -14.62 12.31 25.05
N ASP A 137 -15.79 11.67 25.01
CA ASP A 137 -17.07 12.34 25.24
C ASP A 137 -17.06 13.10 26.58
N GLY A 138 -17.44 14.38 26.53
CA GLY A 138 -17.45 15.27 27.70
C GLY A 138 -16.08 15.84 28.12
N ALA A 139 -15.02 15.58 27.36
CA ALA A 139 -13.72 16.22 27.60
C ALA A 139 -13.74 17.72 27.30
N ASP A 140 -12.71 18.43 27.73
CA ASP A 140 -12.53 19.85 27.42
C ASP A 140 -12.25 20.07 25.93
N LYS A 141 -13.01 20.98 25.31
CA LYS A 141 -12.92 21.30 23.86
C LYS A 141 -11.54 21.87 23.50
N ASP A 142 -11.02 22.78 24.32
CA ASP A 142 -9.76 23.47 24.02
C ASP A 142 -8.58 22.49 24.13
N ARG A 143 -8.61 21.57 25.11
CA ARG A 143 -7.67 20.46 25.20
C ARG A 143 -7.65 19.59 23.93
N TYR A 144 -8.81 19.28 23.36
CA TYR A 144 -8.86 18.52 22.10
C TYR A 144 -8.24 19.28 20.94
N VAL A 145 -8.58 20.57 20.79
CA VAL A 145 -8.02 21.43 19.73
C VAL A 145 -6.49 21.56 19.87
N GLU A 146 -5.96 21.75 21.08
CA GLU A 146 -4.52 21.79 21.31
C GLU A 146 -3.83 20.45 20.99
N MET A 147 -4.46 19.32 21.33
CA MET A 147 -3.96 18.00 20.94
C MET A 147 -3.94 17.82 19.42
N VAL A 148 -4.95 18.31 18.71
CA VAL A 148 -5.00 18.29 17.24
C VAL A 148 -3.89 19.15 16.65
N LYS A 149 -3.60 20.34 17.19
CA LYS A 149 -2.45 21.16 16.75
C LYS A 149 -1.12 20.43 16.95
N LYS A 150 -0.91 19.84 18.13
CA LYS A 150 0.28 19.04 18.42
C LYS A 150 0.42 17.87 17.44
N ALA A 151 -0.67 17.17 17.15
CA ALA A 151 -0.69 16.07 16.18
C ALA A 151 -0.41 16.56 14.76
N ALA A 152 -0.99 17.69 14.33
CA ALA A 152 -0.75 18.26 12.99
C ALA A 152 0.73 18.65 12.78
N ALA A 153 1.39 19.16 13.82
CA ALA A 153 2.81 19.52 13.79
C ALA A 153 3.75 18.32 13.54
N THR A 154 3.26 17.08 13.68
CA THR A 154 4.04 15.86 13.35
C THR A 154 4.23 15.64 11.85
N GLY A 155 3.49 16.35 11.00
CA GLY A 155 3.46 16.16 9.55
C GLY A 155 2.74 14.89 9.09
N LYS A 156 2.10 14.14 10.00
CA LYS A 156 1.32 12.93 9.68
C LYS A 156 -0.12 13.28 9.30
N THR A 157 -0.75 12.43 8.50
CA THR A 157 -2.16 12.60 8.13
C THR A 157 -3.07 12.29 9.33
N LEU A 158 -3.98 13.20 9.66
CA LEU A 158 -4.80 13.06 10.87
C LEU A 158 -6.13 12.34 10.60
N ILE A 159 -6.59 11.62 11.62
CA ILE A 159 -7.96 11.12 11.73
C ILE A 159 -8.54 11.70 13.03
N LEU A 160 -9.57 12.53 12.92
CA LEU A 160 -10.22 13.18 14.05
C LEU A 160 -11.38 12.28 14.51
N GLY A 161 -11.22 11.59 15.63
CA GLY A 161 -12.29 10.85 16.27
C GLY A 161 -13.13 11.78 17.13
N CYS A 162 -14.27 12.27 16.64
CA CYS A 162 -15.12 13.20 17.38
C CYS A 162 -16.56 13.18 16.88
N LYS A 163 -17.53 12.89 17.76
CA LYS A 163 -18.97 12.86 17.44
C LYS A 163 -19.70 14.18 17.74
N ASP A 164 -19.06 15.08 18.47
CA ASP A 164 -19.61 16.40 18.80
C ASP A 164 -19.31 17.37 17.64
N ALA A 165 -20.37 17.89 17.02
CA ALA A 165 -20.27 18.76 15.85
C ALA A 165 -19.52 20.08 16.12
N GLU A 166 -19.71 20.66 17.31
CA GLU A 166 -19.08 21.94 17.68
C GLU A 166 -17.59 21.77 17.97
N VAL A 167 -17.22 20.62 18.55
CA VAL A 167 -15.82 20.25 18.79
C VAL A 167 -15.14 19.88 17.48
N ALA A 168 -15.79 19.09 16.63
CA ALA A 168 -15.30 18.73 15.30
C ALA A 168 -15.02 19.96 14.42
N LYS A 169 -15.95 20.92 14.40
CA LYS A 169 -15.76 22.18 13.65
C LYS A 169 -14.55 22.96 14.15
N ALA A 170 -14.38 23.10 15.46
CA ALA A 170 -13.23 23.80 16.03
C ALA A 170 -11.90 23.09 15.80
N ALA A 171 -11.87 21.75 15.85
CA ALA A 171 -10.68 20.97 15.53
C ALA A 171 -10.29 21.12 14.05
N LEU A 172 -11.25 21.15 13.13
CA LEU A 172 -10.97 21.33 11.71
C LEU A 172 -10.42 22.72 11.38
N GLU A 173 -10.81 23.78 12.08
CA GLU A 173 -10.25 25.12 11.86
C GLU A 173 -8.73 25.18 12.01
N VAL A 174 -8.14 24.26 12.79
CA VAL A 174 -6.69 24.24 13.03
C VAL A 174 -5.94 23.21 12.17
N CYS A 175 -6.63 22.37 11.39
CA CYS A 175 -5.98 21.32 10.60
C CYS A 175 -6.62 20.97 9.24
N LYS A 176 -7.66 21.67 8.78
CA LYS A 176 -8.37 21.35 7.52
C LYS A 176 -7.48 21.36 6.27
N ASP A 177 -6.44 22.18 6.24
CA ASP A 177 -5.47 22.22 5.13
C ASP A 177 -4.70 20.90 4.96
N GLY A 178 -4.56 20.13 6.03
CA GLY A 178 -3.99 18.78 6.02
C GLY A 178 -4.96 17.70 5.51
N LYS A 179 -6.18 18.07 5.12
CA LYS A 179 -7.27 17.18 4.67
C LYS A 179 -7.41 15.90 5.51
N PRO A 180 -7.66 16.05 6.83
CA PRO A 180 -7.82 14.90 7.72
C PRO A 180 -9.06 14.07 7.36
N VAL A 181 -9.19 12.89 7.97
CA VAL A 181 -10.48 12.21 8.05
C VAL A 181 -11.23 12.73 9.29
N LEU A 182 -12.46 13.17 9.13
CA LEU A 182 -13.37 13.43 10.26
C LEU A 182 -14.15 12.15 10.58
N ASN A 183 -13.71 11.35 11.55
CA ASN A 183 -14.38 10.12 11.95
C ASN A 183 -15.37 10.36 13.10
N GLY A 184 -16.66 10.45 12.79
CA GLY A 184 -17.66 10.76 13.83
C GLY A 184 -19.11 10.89 13.37
N ALA A 185 -19.42 10.65 12.10
CA ALA A 185 -20.81 10.53 11.68
C ALA A 185 -21.44 9.24 12.24
N THR A 186 -22.68 9.38 12.69
CA THR A 186 -23.56 8.35 13.22
C THR A 186 -24.98 8.64 12.71
N ALA A 187 -25.91 7.70 12.87
CA ALA A 187 -27.31 7.92 12.51
C ALA A 187 -27.92 9.17 13.19
N ALA A 188 -27.44 9.55 14.38
CA ALA A 188 -27.96 10.67 15.15
C ALA A 188 -27.46 12.05 14.67
N ASN A 189 -26.27 12.13 14.07
CA ASN A 189 -25.58 13.41 13.78
C ASN A 189 -25.06 13.54 12.34
N TYR A 190 -25.30 12.57 11.45
CA TYR A 190 -24.69 12.53 10.12
C TYR A 190 -24.96 13.80 9.30
N ALA A 191 -26.14 14.42 9.41
CA ALA A 191 -26.47 15.62 8.66
C ALA A 191 -25.54 16.79 9.01
N ALA A 192 -25.38 17.08 10.31
CA ALA A 192 -24.49 18.14 10.78
C ALA A 192 -23.02 17.83 10.45
N MET A 193 -22.58 16.58 10.67
CA MET A 193 -21.21 16.16 10.37
C MET A 193 -20.90 16.19 8.87
N ASN A 194 -21.90 15.94 8.02
CA ASN A 194 -21.80 16.04 6.57
C ASN A 194 -21.58 17.48 6.12
N ASP A 195 -22.34 18.43 6.67
CA ASP A 195 -22.17 19.84 6.33
C ASP A 195 -20.79 20.34 6.75
N ILE A 196 -20.33 19.98 7.95
CA ILE A 196 -18.97 20.29 8.43
C ILE A 196 -17.90 19.69 7.50
N ALA A 197 -18.03 18.41 7.13
CA ALA A 197 -17.05 17.74 6.29
C ALA A 197 -16.99 18.33 4.87
N LYS A 198 -18.15 18.70 4.30
CA LYS A 198 -18.23 19.35 2.98
C LYS A 198 -17.68 20.77 3.02
N GLU A 199 -18.00 21.54 4.06
CA GLU A 199 -17.47 22.90 4.28
C GLU A 199 -15.94 22.88 4.39
N ALA A 200 -15.38 21.91 5.11
CA ALA A 200 -13.93 21.76 5.27
C ALA A 200 -13.24 21.02 4.11
N GLY A 201 -13.98 20.40 3.18
CA GLY A 201 -13.44 19.63 2.06
C GLY A 201 -12.69 18.35 2.49
N VAL A 202 -13.14 17.71 3.57
CA VAL A 202 -12.49 16.55 4.19
C VAL A 202 -13.26 15.24 3.97
N VAL A 203 -12.62 14.10 4.24
CA VAL A 203 -13.28 12.78 4.20
C VAL A 203 -14.09 12.58 5.47
N LEU A 204 -15.32 12.07 5.35
CA LEU A 204 -16.19 11.78 6.48
C LEU A 204 -16.20 10.29 6.82
N GLY A 205 -15.83 9.97 8.06
CA GLY A 205 -15.92 8.63 8.65
C GLY A 205 -17.29 8.38 9.26
N VAL A 206 -17.88 7.23 8.92
CA VAL A 206 -19.23 6.80 9.32
C VAL A 206 -19.15 5.58 10.22
N SER A 207 -19.77 5.67 11.40
CA SER A 207 -19.89 4.59 12.39
C SER A 207 -21.35 4.39 12.78
N GLY A 208 -21.69 3.26 13.39
CA GLY A 208 -23.05 2.97 13.83
C GLY A 208 -23.08 1.77 14.78
N ALA A 209 -24.26 1.51 15.35
CA ALA A 209 -24.48 0.39 16.26
C ALA A 209 -24.30 -0.98 15.59
N ASP A 210 -24.66 -1.08 14.30
CA ASP A 210 -24.49 -2.27 13.48
C ASP A 210 -24.35 -1.91 11.99
N LEU A 211 -24.15 -2.92 11.13
CA LEU A 211 -24.00 -2.71 9.69
C LEU A 211 -25.26 -2.10 9.04
N ASN A 212 -26.47 -2.41 9.50
CA ASN A 212 -27.68 -1.84 8.88
C ASN A 212 -27.74 -0.34 9.14
N GLU A 213 -27.45 0.10 10.36
CA GLU A 213 -27.41 1.52 10.70
C GLU A 213 -26.32 2.27 9.91
N ILE A 214 -25.13 1.67 9.77
CA ILE A 214 -24.05 2.21 8.95
C ILE A 214 -24.50 2.31 7.48
N TYR A 215 -25.13 1.27 6.95
CA TYR A 215 -25.63 1.24 5.58
C TYR A 215 -26.62 2.37 5.30
N ASP A 216 -27.64 2.52 6.16
CA ASP A 216 -28.66 3.54 6.03
C ASP A 216 -28.06 4.95 6.14
N THR A 217 -27.09 5.13 7.04
CA THR A 217 -26.37 6.41 7.20
C THR A 217 -25.55 6.74 5.95
N VAL A 218 -24.83 5.77 5.38
CA VAL A 218 -24.07 5.97 4.13
C VAL A 218 -25.01 6.29 2.97
N ALA A 219 -26.13 5.58 2.84
CA ALA A 219 -27.13 5.87 1.80
C ALA A 219 -27.72 7.28 1.93
N ALA A 220 -27.97 7.74 3.16
CA ALA A 220 -28.44 9.10 3.43
C ALA A 220 -27.39 10.17 3.04
N LEU A 221 -26.10 9.92 3.35
CA LEU A 221 -25.00 10.80 2.97
C LEU A 221 -24.80 10.87 1.45
N GLU A 222 -24.90 9.74 0.75
CA GLU A 222 -24.84 9.71 -0.72
C GLU A 222 -25.99 10.50 -1.33
N LYS A 223 -27.21 10.36 -0.78
CA LYS A 223 -28.38 11.15 -1.19
C LYS A 223 -28.20 12.65 -0.94
N ALA A 224 -27.47 13.03 0.10
CA ALA A 224 -27.05 14.41 0.37
C ALA A 224 -25.85 14.86 -0.50
N GLY A 225 -25.45 14.05 -1.48
CA GLY A 225 -24.40 14.36 -2.44
C GLY A 225 -22.99 14.26 -1.88
N ASN A 226 -22.77 13.50 -0.79
CA ASN A 226 -21.43 13.23 -0.27
C ASN A 226 -21.03 11.78 -0.56
N LYS A 227 -20.02 11.62 -1.41
CA LYS A 227 -19.40 10.33 -1.73
C LYS A 227 -17.93 10.27 -1.30
N ASN A 228 -17.50 11.18 -0.41
CA ASN A 228 -16.15 11.25 0.12
C ASN A 228 -16.11 10.63 1.52
N LEU A 229 -16.37 9.32 1.59
CA LEU A 229 -16.65 8.61 2.84
C LEU A 229 -15.63 7.51 3.14
N VAL A 230 -15.48 7.18 4.42
CA VAL A 230 -14.82 5.97 4.92
C VAL A 230 -15.72 5.33 5.97
N ILE A 231 -15.75 3.99 6.03
CA ILE A 231 -16.60 3.27 6.97
C ILE A 231 -15.76 2.85 8.18
N ASP A 232 -16.14 3.26 9.38
CA ASP A 232 -15.56 2.73 10.61
C ASP A 232 -16.17 1.36 10.91
N ALA A 233 -15.39 0.32 10.60
CA ALA A 233 -15.79 -1.07 10.75
C ALA A 233 -15.54 -1.61 12.18
N THR A 234 -15.03 -0.79 13.10
CA THR A 234 -14.53 -1.24 14.42
C THR A 234 -15.57 -2.02 15.24
N GLY A 235 -16.83 -1.56 15.31
CA GLY A 235 -17.86 -2.20 16.12
C GLY A 235 -17.54 -2.25 17.63
N ALA A 236 -18.28 -3.07 18.39
CA ALA A 236 -18.14 -3.16 19.84
C ALA A 236 -17.12 -4.23 20.29
N SER A 237 -16.69 -5.12 19.39
CA SER A 237 -15.79 -6.22 19.72
C SER A 237 -14.91 -6.63 18.55
N VAL A 238 -13.83 -7.37 18.82
CA VAL A 238 -12.97 -7.98 17.80
C VAL A 238 -13.76 -8.83 16.80
N LYS A 239 -14.74 -9.58 17.28
CA LYS A 239 -15.60 -10.44 16.44
C LYS A 239 -16.40 -9.60 15.44
N GLU A 240 -16.97 -8.51 15.91
CA GLU A 240 -17.72 -7.57 15.07
C GLU A 240 -16.80 -6.82 14.12
N ALA A 241 -15.65 -6.33 14.58
CA ALA A 241 -14.65 -5.68 13.73
C ALA A 241 -14.28 -6.54 12.51
N TYR A 242 -13.97 -7.82 12.77
CA TYR A 242 -13.66 -8.78 11.73
C TYR A 242 -14.85 -9.04 10.80
N ALA A 243 -16.03 -9.28 11.37
CA ALA A 243 -17.25 -9.53 10.59
C ALA A 243 -17.57 -8.33 9.69
N ASN A 244 -17.56 -7.11 10.22
CA ASN A 244 -17.85 -5.88 9.51
C ASN A 244 -16.89 -5.67 8.33
N ALA A 245 -15.57 -5.71 8.57
CA ALA A 245 -14.58 -5.52 7.52
C ALA A 245 -14.75 -6.53 6.37
N VAL A 246 -15.03 -7.81 6.71
CA VAL A 246 -15.27 -8.87 5.72
C VAL A 246 -16.59 -8.67 4.97
N GLN A 247 -17.67 -8.32 5.67
CA GLN A 247 -18.98 -8.15 5.04
C GLN A 247 -19.03 -6.91 4.16
N ILE A 248 -18.46 -5.78 4.57
CA ILE A 248 -18.36 -4.57 3.75
C ILE A 248 -17.65 -4.88 2.43
N ARG A 249 -16.49 -5.56 2.50
CA ARG A 249 -15.74 -5.95 1.31
C ARG A 249 -16.52 -6.91 0.41
N ARG A 250 -17.21 -7.89 0.98
CA ARG A 250 -18.01 -8.87 0.24
C ARG A 250 -19.23 -8.24 -0.41
N ALA A 251 -19.99 -7.44 0.33
CA ALA A 251 -21.13 -6.69 -0.17
C ALA A 251 -20.69 -5.87 -1.38
N SER A 252 -19.59 -5.11 -1.25
CA SER A 252 -19.08 -4.29 -2.35
C SER A 252 -18.64 -5.10 -3.57
N LEU A 253 -17.78 -6.10 -3.39
CA LEU A 253 -17.13 -6.75 -4.54
C LEU A 253 -17.88 -7.96 -5.08
N LYS A 254 -18.47 -8.77 -4.20
CA LYS A 254 -19.19 -9.97 -4.58
C LYS A 254 -20.64 -9.65 -4.92
N ASP A 255 -21.30 -8.89 -4.06
CA ASP A 255 -22.73 -8.59 -4.21
C ASP A 255 -22.97 -7.31 -5.01
N GLN A 256 -21.89 -6.61 -5.39
CA GLN A 256 -21.89 -5.40 -6.21
C GLN A 256 -22.64 -4.23 -5.56
N ASP A 257 -22.70 -4.22 -4.23
CA ASP A 257 -23.29 -3.19 -3.40
C ASP A 257 -22.42 -1.93 -3.38
N ARG A 258 -22.96 -0.82 -3.89
CA ARG A 258 -22.21 0.43 -4.01
C ARG A 258 -22.29 1.30 -2.76
N THR A 259 -23.26 1.05 -1.88
CA THR A 259 -23.43 1.77 -0.62
C THR A 259 -22.30 1.40 0.33
N PHE A 260 -21.93 0.11 0.40
CA PHE A 260 -20.72 -0.34 1.10
C PHE A 260 -19.44 -0.30 0.25
N GLY A 261 -19.48 0.46 -0.85
CA GLY A 261 -18.37 0.67 -1.76
C GLY A 261 -17.31 1.66 -1.25
N TYR A 262 -16.89 1.58 0.01
CA TYR A 262 -15.94 2.52 0.63
C TYR A 262 -14.82 1.80 1.37
N PRO A 263 -13.63 2.43 1.52
CA PRO A 263 -12.57 1.92 2.39
C PRO A 263 -13.01 1.91 3.86
N THR A 264 -12.23 1.23 4.69
CA THR A 264 -12.56 0.99 6.11
C THR A 264 -11.51 1.53 7.08
N ILE A 265 -11.95 1.97 8.25
CA ILE A 265 -11.13 2.14 9.45
C ILE A 265 -11.40 0.95 10.38
N VAL A 266 -10.36 0.42 11.00
CA VAL A 266 -10.46 -0.52 12.12
C VAL A 266 -9.58 -0.04 13.26
N ASN A 267 -10.19 0.27 14.40
CA ASN A 267 -9.50 0.79 15.57
C ASN A 267 -9.25 -0.32 16.60
N THR A 268 -8.07 -0.94 16.53
CA THR A 268 -7.67 -2.01 17.46
C THR A 268 -7.42 -1.46 18.86
N ALA A 269 -7.03 -0.19 18.99
CA ALA A 269 -6.92 0.48 20.29
C ALA A 269 -8.27 0.56 21.03
N ALA A 270 -9.39 0.58 20.31
CA ALA A 270 -10.72 0.59 20.92
C ALA A 270 -11.19 -0.82 21.35
N VAL A 271 -11.01 -1.83 20.50
CA VAL A 271 -11.52 -3.20 20.77
C VAL A 271 -10.54 -4.08 21.58
N ALA A 272 -9.31 -3.63 21.77
CA ALA A 272 -8.25 -4.32 22.52
C ALA A 272 -7.40 -3.35 23.37
N HIS A 273 -8.06 -2.36 23.96
CA HIS A 273 -7.43 -1.31 24.79
C HIS A 273 -6.48 -1.90 25.85
N GLY A 274 -5.25 -1.39 25.92
CA GLY A 274 -4.23 -1.85 26.87
C GLY A 274 -3.62 -3.23 26.61
N ASP A 275 -4.20 -4.04 25.70
CA ASP A 275 -3.61 -5.32 25.27
C ASP A 275 -2.78 -5.13 24.00
N ARG A 276 -1.53 -4.73 24.21
CA ARG A 276 -0.56 -4.46 23.16
C ARG A 276 -0.35 -5.65 22.21
N TYR A 277 -0.27 -6.86 22.74
CA TYR A 277 -0.04 -8.06 21.94
C TYR A 277 -1.25 -8.41 21.08
N LEU A 278 -2.45 -8.29 21.65
CA LEU A 278 -3.68 -8.48 20.88
C LEU A 278 -3.82 -7.40 19.80
N GLN A 279 -3.53 -6.13 20.09
CA GLN A 279 -3.55 -5.06 19.09
C GLN A 279 -2.61 -5.37 17.92
N GLN A 280 -1.40 -5.86 18.17
CA GLN A 280 -0.46 -6.23 17.11
C GLN A 280 -0.93 -7.43 16.28
N ALA A 281 -1.52 -8.43 16.93
CA ALA A 281 -2.13 -9.57 16.25
C ALA A 281 -3.32 -9.13 15.36
N LEU A 282 -4.15 -8.23 15.87
CA LEU A 282 -5.28 -7.65 15.12
C LEU A 282 -4.81 -6.77 13.98
N ALA A 283 -3.76 -5.96 14.17
CA ALA A 283 -3.21 -5.16 13.08
C ALA A 283 -2.69 -6.03 11.94
N SER A 284 -2.03 -7.14 12.27
CA SER A 284 -1.64 -8.15 11.30
C SER A 284 -2.86 -8.76 10.59
N LEU A 285 -3.91 -9.12 11.35
CA LEU A 285 -5.17 -9.65 10.81
C LEU A 285 -5.83 -8.67 9.84
N PHE A 286 -6.01 -7.40 10.23
CA PHE A 286 -6.70 -6.41 9.40
C PHE A 286 -5.86 -5.92 8.22
N THR A 287 -4.53 -6.07 8.28
CA THR A 287 -3.65 -5.95 7.09
C THR A 287 -4.00 -7.00 6.03
N VAL A 288 -4.34 -8.23 6.43
CA VAL A 288 -4.76 -9.31 5.50
C VAL A 288 -6.28 -9.40 5.31
N LYS A 289 -7.05 -8.65 6.08
CA LYS A 289 -8.53 -8.67 6.10
C LYS A 289 -9.10 -7.26 6.08
N TYR A 290 -8.82 -6.61 4.96
CA TYR A 290 -9.57 -5.46 4.44
C TYR A 290 -9.64 -4.23 5.35
N GLY A 291 -8.70 -4.04 6.29
CA GLY A 291 -8.51 -2.77 6.99
C GLY A 291 -7.75 -1.80 6.10
N SER A 292 -8.40 -0.73 5.64
CA SER A 292 -7.74 0.30 4.82
C SER A 292 -6.91 1.24 5.69
N ILE A 293 -7.42 1.57 6.87
CA ILE A 293 -6.72 2.23 7.97
C ILE A 293 -6.84 1.33 9.19
N VAL A 294 -5.72 1.10 9.88
CA VAL A 294 -5.68 0.35 11.14
C VAL A 294 -5.07 1.23 12.22
N VAL A 295 -5.83 1.48 13.29
CA VAL A 295 -5.43 2.34 14.41
C VAL A 295 -5.00 1.48 15.59
N MET A 296 -3.84 1.78 16.17
CA MET A 296 -3.25 1.11 17.34
C MET A 296 -2.85 2.15 18.39
N GLU A 297 -2.64 1.73 19.64
CA GLU A 297 -2.19 2.64 20.70
C GLU A 297 -0.75 3.11 20.53
N THR A 298 0.09 2.22 20.01
CA THR A 298 1.52 2.41 19.80
C THR A 298 1.91 1.64 18.53
N LEU A 299 2.95 2.12 17.86
CA LEU A 299 3.65 1.40 16.80
C LEU A 299 5.12 1.76 16.92
N ASP A 300 5.87 1.01 17.72
CA ASP A 300 7.32 1.19 17.83
C ASP A 300 8.08 0.43 16.72
N TYR A 301 9.40 0.53 16.69
CA TYR A 301 10.21 -0.14 15.66
C TYR A 301 10.04 -1.66 15.65
N ALA A 302 9.90 -2.29 16.82
CA ALA A 302 9.76 -3.74 16.94
C ALA A 302 8.41 -4.24 16.43
N GLU A 303 7.34 -3.44 16.58
CA GLU A 303 6.02 -3.71 16.03
C GLU A 303 5.91 -3.35 14.55
N ALA A 304 6.53 -2.24 14.15
CA ALA A 304 6.56 -1.73 12.79
C ALA A 304 7.24 -2.71 11.83
N LEU A 305 8.42 -3.23 12.20
CA LEU A 305 9.23 -4.07 11.32
C LEU A 305 8.47 -5.29 10.74
N PRO A 306 7.83 -6.15 11.56
CA PRO A 306 7.05 -7.27 11.04
C PRO A 306 5.76 -6.82 10.33
N LEU A 307 5.12 -5.74 10.80
CA LEU A 307 3.83 -5.28 10.27
C LEU A 307 3.97 -4.68 8.87
N PHE A 308 4.95 -3.78 8.66
CA PHE A 308 5.28 -3.26 7.34
C PHE A 308 5.81 -4.35 6.40
N GLY A 309 6.56 -5.32 6.92
CA GLY A 309 6.97 -6.51 6.15
C GLY A 309 5.78 -7.32 5.66
N LEU A 310 4.79 -7.58 6.55
CA LEU A 310 3.54 -8.26 6.19
C LEU A 310 2.77 -7.46 5.14
N ARG A 311 2.61 -6.14 5.33
CA ARG A 311 1.95 -5.26 4.36
C ARG A 311 2.61 -5.33 2.99
N GLN A 312 3.93 -5.18 2.92
CA GLN A 312 4.65 -5.25 1.65
C GLN A 312 4.38 -6.58 0.96
N ASN A 313 4.51 -7.70 1.67
CA ASN A 313 4.27 -9.04 1.12
C ASN A 313 2.83 -9.25 0.61
N VAL A 314 1.84 -8.77 1.36
CA VAL A 314 0.41 -8.95 1.04
C VAL A 314 0.00 -8.14 -0.19
N PHE A 315 0.54 -6.93 -0.32
CA PHE A 315 0.20 -5.99 -1.39
C PHE A 315 1.15 -6.05 -2.59
N THR A 316 2.20 -6.88 -2.59
CA THR A 316 2.95 -7.21 -3.82
C THR A 316 2.02 -7.86 -4.84
N ASP A 317 2.10 -7.43 -6.10
CA ASP A 317 1.38 -8.05 -7.21
C ASP A 317 1.86 -9.52 -7.39
N PRO A 318 1.01 -10.52 -7.16
CA PRO A 318 1.41 -11.92 -7.28
C PRO A 318 1.73 -12.35 -8.72
N GLN A 319 1.35 -11.56 -9.73
CA GLN A 319 1.62 -11.84 -11.14
C GLN A 319 2.97 -11.26 -11.60
N LYS A 320 3.56 -10.34 -10.83
CA LYS A 320 4.79 -9.65 -11.18
C LYS A 320 5.86 -9.86 -10.10
N PRO A 321 6.82 -10.76 -10.32
CA PRO A 321 7.96 -10.88 -9.44
C PRO A 321 8.68 -9.53 -9.31
N MET A 322 9.00 -9.14 -8.06
CA MET A 322 9.81 -7.94 -7.82
C MET A 322 11.22 -8.19 -8.36
N LYS A 323 11.66 -7.32 -9.27
CA LYS A 323 12.97 -7.39 -9.91
C LYS A 323 13.87 -6.26 -9.44
N VAL A 324 15.17 -6.51 -9.50
CA VAL A 324 16.23 -5.50 -9.37
C VAL A 324 16.87 -5.34 -10.75
N GLU A 325 17.22 -4.12 -11.13
CA GLU A 325 17.81 -3.85 -12.45
C GLU A 325 19.13 -4.64 -12.62
N PRO A 326 19.33 -5.35 -13.73
CA PRO A 326 20.60 -6.00 -14.02
C PRO A 326 21.75 -4.99 -14.07
N GLY A 327 22.88 -5.32 -13.44
CA GLY A 327 24.02 -4.42 -13.41
C GLY A 327 25.08 -4.82 -12.39
N ILE A 328 26.04 -3.92 -12.19
CA ILE A 328 27.09 -4.04 -11.18
C ILE A 328 26.75 -3.09 -10.03
N TYR A 329 26.59 -3.64 -8.83
CA TYR A 329 26.28 -2.92 -7.61
C TYR A 329 27.54 -2.91 -6.73
N PRO A 330 28.28 -1.78 -6.67
CA PRO A 330 29.44 -1.66 -5.80
C PRO A 330 28.98 -1.52 -4.33
N LEU A 331 29.47 -2.40 -3.46
CA LEU A 331 29.15 -2.43 -2.03
C LEU A 331 30.39 -2.16 -1.19
N ASN A 332 30.21 -1.55 0.00
CA ASN A 332 31.29 -1.25 0.95
C ASN A 332 32.50 -0.50 0.35
N GLY A 333 32.25 0.41 -0.60
CA GLY A 333 33.31 1.18 -1.27
C GLY A 333 34.09 0.41 -2.34
N ALA A 334 33.50 -0.63 -2.93
CA ALA A 334 34.10 -1.40 -4.01
C ALA A 334 34.55 -0.54 -5.20
N ASP A 335 35.67 -0.95 -5.79
CA ASP A 335 36.26 -0.41 -7.01
C ASP A 335 36.37 -1.50 -8.10
N GLU A 336 37.02 -1.17 -9.23
CA GLU A 336 37.25 -2.11 -10.33
C GLU A 336 38.10 -3.34 -9.95
N ASN A 337 38.88 -3.29 -8.86
CA ASN A 337 39.75 -4.37 -8.41
C ASN A 337 39.08 -5.29 -7.39
N SER A 338 37.93 -4.87 -6.86
CA SER A 338 37.20 -5.57 -5.81
C SER A 338 36.60 -6.90 -6.29
N LEU A 339 36.38 -7.82 -5.35
CA LEU A 339 35.85 -9.16 -5.63
C LEU A 339 34.48 -9.10 -6.33
N CYS A 340 34.31 -9.88 -7.39
CA CYS A 340 33.03 -9.98 -8.08
C CYS A 340 32.21 -11.16 -7.53
N LEU A 341 30.95 -10.91 -7.18
CA LEU A 341 29.97 -11.93 -6.84
C LEU A 341 28.79 -11.83 -7.80
N THR A 342 28.15 -12.94 -8.17
CA THR A 342 26.94 -12.90 -8.99
C THR A 342 25.73 -13.52 -8.32
N THR A 343 24.56 -12.94 -8.58
CA THR A 343 23.25 -13.51 -8.26
C THR A 343 22.21 -13.06 -9.31
N VAL A 344 20.96 -13.40 -9.06
CA VAL A 344 19.82 -13.18 -9.96
C VAL A 344 19.07 -11.88 -9.66
N ASP A 345 18.30 -11.40 -10.64
CA ASP A 345 17.48 -10.18 -10.56
C ASP A 345 16.22 -10.30 -9.66
N PHE A 346 15.97 -11.41 -8.99
CA PHE A 346 14.84 -11.53 -8.07
C PHE A 346 15.11 -10.72 -6.78
N ALA A 347 14.26 -9.73 -6.49
CA ALA A 347 14.48 -8.76 -5.42
C ALA A 347 14.73 -9.42 -4.06
N LEU A 348 13.96 -10.44 -3.66
CA LEU A 348 14.20 -11.11 -2.38
C LEU A 348 15.57 -11.80 -2.33
N THR A 349 16.03 -12.39 -3.44
CA THR A 349 17.38 -12.95 -3.50
C THR A 349 18.43 -11.84 -3.43
N TYR A 350 18.24 -10.76 -4.19
CA TYR A 350 19.12 -9.59 -4.17
C TYR A 350 19.28 -9.02 -2.76
N PHE A 351 18.19 -8.68 -2.07
CA PHE A 351 18.24 -8.04 -0.75
C PHE A 351 18.79 -8.95 0.34
N VAL A 352 18.52 -10.26 0.25
CA VAL A 352 19.12 -11.25 1.17
C VAL A 352 20.62 -11.38 0.94
N VAL A 353 21.10 -11.32 -0.31
CA VAL A 353 22.54 -11.39 -0.60
C VAL A 353 23.22 -10.06 -0.26
N SER A 354 22.77 -8.95 -0.82
CA SER A 354 23.36 -7.61 -0.62
C SER A 354 23.43 -7.22 0.85
N GLY A 355 22.40 -7.45 1.66
CA GLY A 355 22.45 -7.13 3.09
C GLY A 355 23.51 -7.92 3.87
N GLU A 356 23.82 -9.15 3.44
CA GLU A 356 24.90 -9.97 4.00
C GLU A 356 26.27 -9.47 3.54
N LEU A 357 26.38 -9.05 2.28
CA LEU A 357 27.60 -8.44 1.73
C LEU A 357 27.91 -7.10 2.41
N GLU A 358 26.92 -6.22 2.57
CA GLU A 358 27.06 -4.95 3.31
C GLU A 358 27.49 -5.22 4.76
N ARG A 359 26.83 -6.16 5.45
CA ARG A 359 27.21 -6.53 6.83
C ARG A 359 28.62 -7.10 6.95
N SER A 360 29.17 -7.66 5.86
CA SER A 360 30.54 -8.17 5.87
C SER A 360 31.59 -7.08 6.03
N GLY A 361 31.30 -5.85 5.56
CA GLY A 361 32.24 -4.74 5.46
C GLY A 361 33.34 -4.94 4.41
N VAL A 362 33.31 -6.03 3.64
CA VAL A 362 34.30 -6.33 2.60
C VAL A 362 33.90 -5.63 1.29
N PRO A 363 34.78 -4.84 0.66
CA PRO A 363 34.52 -4.24 -0.66
C PRO A 363 34.29 -5.31 -1.74
N CYS A 364 33.12 -5.29 -2.37
CA CYS A 364 32.79 -6.22 -3.44
C CYS A 364 31.78 -5.67 -4.45
N ASN A 365 31.86 -6.18 -5.68
CA ASN A 365 30.95 -5.87 -6.77
C ASN A 365 29.91 -6.99 -6.90
N LEU A 366 28.64 -6.69 -6.56
CA LEU A 366 27.53 -7.61 -6.73
C LEU A 366 26.95 -7.46 -8.15
N ILE A 367 27.07 -8.51 -8.96
CA ILE A 367 26.65 -8.57 -10.35
C ILE A 367 25.27 -9.24 -10.43
N ILE A 368 24.30 -8.50 -10.93
CA ILE A 368 22.91 -8.94 -11.09
C ILE A 368 22.64 -9.22 -12.55
N SER A 369 22.34 -10.48 -12.88
CA SER A 369 21.91 -10.89 -14.22
C SER A 369 20.39 -11.09 -14.28
N ASP A 370 19.76 -10.76 -15.42
CA ASP A 370 18.34 -11.03 -15.64
C ASP A 370 18.08 -12.55 -15.65
N ALA A 371 17.28 -12.99 -14.68
CA ALA A 371 16.82 -14.36 -14.55
C ALA A 371 15.28 -14.44 -14.60
N GLY A 372 14.62 -13.40 -15.11
CA GLY A 372 13.17 -13.32 -15.16
C GLY A 372 12.52 -13.01 -13.81
N GLY A 373 13.25 -12.47 -12.84
CA GLY A 373 12.76 -12.25 -11.48
C GLY A 373 12.55 -13.53 -10.70
N LEU A 374 13.32 -14.59 -11.02
CA LEU A 374 13.25 -15.90 -10.36
C LEU A 374 14.41 -16.07 -9.38
N SER A 375 14.17 -16.77 -8.26
CA SER A 375 15.24 -17.14 -7.32
C SER A 375 16.31 -18.00 -7.97
N VAL A 376 17.51 -18.09 -7.37
CA VAL A 376 18.66 -18.85 -7.93
C VAL A 376 18.27 -20.25 -8.40
N LEU A 377 17.63 -21.05 -7.54
CA LEU A 377 17.25 -22.43 -7.88
C LEU A 377 16.11 -22.48 -8.90
N THR A 378 15.14 -21.58 -8.81
CA THR A 378 14.03 -21.52 -9.76
C THR A 378 14.52 -21.13 -11.15
N ALA A 379 15.42 -20.13 -11.23
CA ALA A 379 16.05 -19.70 -12.47
C ALA A 379 16.90 -20.81 -13.09
N TRP A 380 17.67 -21.52 -12.28
CA TRP A 380 18.47 -22.65 -12.72
C TRP A 380 17.60 -23.80 -13.26
N ALA A 381 16.58 -24.20 -12.50
CA ALA A 381 15.64 -25.25 -12.93
C ALA A 381 14.85 -24.87 -14.21
N ALA A 382 14.55 -23.58 -14.39
CA ALA A 382 13.89 -23.06 -15.58
C ALA A 382 14.85 -22.77 -16.75
N GLY A 383 16.15 -23.05 -16.61
CA GLY A 383 17.17 -22.80 -17.64
C GLY A 383 17.49 -21.31 -17.87
N LYS A 384 16.98 -20.41 -17.04
CA LYS A 384 17.27 -18.96 -17.11
C LYS A 384 18.61 -18.60 -16.46
N LEU A 385 19.04 -19.38 -15.48
CA LEU A 385 20.39 -19.31 -14.91
C LEU A 385 21.19 -20.55 -15.33
N SER A 386 22.12 -20.37 -16.27
CA SER A 386 22.98 -21.42 -16.80
C SER A 386 24.42 -20.94 -16.88
N SER A 387 25.36 -21.86 -17.04
CA SER A 387 26.76 -21.52 -17.30
C SER A 387 26.91 -20.60 -18.52
N THR A 388 26.10 -20.82 -19.57
CA THR A 388 26.07 -19.97 -20.77
C THR A 388 25.53 -18.57 -20.46
N SER A 389 24.38 -18.45 -19.80
CA SER A 389 23.81 -17.13 -19.51
C SER A 389 24.69 -16.31 -18.57
N VAL A 390 25.31 -16.93 -17.57
CA VAL A 390 26.31 -16.28 -16.70
C VAL A 390 27.51 -15.82 -17.52
N ALA A 391 28.14 -16.70 -18.29
CA ALA A 391 29.34 -16.36 -19.06
C ALA A 391 29.09 -15.26 -20.10
N THR A 392 27.95 -15.30 -20.80
CA THR A 392 27.54 -14.26 -21.74
C THR A 392 27.38 -12.92 -21.03
N TYR A 393 26.65 -12.88 -19.91
CA TYR A 393 26.44 -11.64 -19.18
C TYR A 393 27.74 -11.01 -18.68
N ILE A 394 28.65 -11.83 -18.14
CA ILE A 394 29.97 -11.38 -17.67
C ILE A 394 30.78 -10.76 -18.82
N LYS A 395 30.89 -11.45 -19.97
CA LYS A 395 31.65 -10.96 -21.13
C LYS A 395 31.09 -9.64 -21.68
N GLU A 396 29.78 -9.56 -21.83
CA GLU A 396 29.14 -8.44 -22.51
C GLU A 396 28.95 -7.20 -21.62
N ASN A 397 28.79 -7.40 -20.30
CA ASN A 397 28.33 -6.33 -19.40
C ASN A 397 29.28 -6.00 -18.25
N VAL A 398 30.25 -6.87 -17.95
CA VAL A 398 31.09 -6.78 -16.74
C VAL A 398 32.58 -6.70 -17.05
N GLU A 399 33.08 -7.52 -17.98
CA GLU A 399 34.51 -7.76 -18.15
C GLU A 399 35.35 -6.51 -18.44
N ASP A 400 34.80 -5.55 -19.19
CA ASP A 400 35.44 -4.27 -19.52
C ASP A 400 35.35 -3.23 -18.39
N LYS A 401 34.55 -3.49 -17.35
CA LYS A 401 34.29 -2.55 -16.24
C LYS A 401 35.01 -2.92 -14.94
N VAL A 402 35.56 -4.13 -14.86
CA VAL A 402 36.29 -4.63 -13.69
C VAL A 402 37.65 -5.17 -14.09
N LYS A 403 38.64 -5.03 -13.22
CA LYS A 403 39.97 -5.63 -13.34
C LYS A 403 40.09 -6.94 -12.57
N CYS A 404 39.27 -7.14 -11.55
CA CYS A 404 39.18 -8.43 -10.85
C CYS A 404 38.76 -9.53 -11.83
N ARG A 405 39.43 -10.69 -11.73
CA ARG A 405 39.14 -11.91 -12.50
C ARG A 405 38.77 -13.07 -11.60
N LYS A 406 38.12 -12.78 -10.48
CA LYS A 406 37.52 -13.78 -9.57
C LYS A 406 36.03 -13.57 -9.53
N LEU A 407 35.25 -14.60 -9.82
CA LEU A 407 33.78 -14.57 -9.77
C LEU A 407 33.27 -15.59 -8.76
N VAL A 408 32.61 -15.11 -7.72
CA VAL A 408 31.90 -15.96 -6.76
C VAL A 408 30.49 -16.24 -7.27
N ILE A 409 30.15 -17.52 -7.40
CA ILE A 409 28.81 -17.99 -7.78
C ILE A 409 28.05 -18.54 -6.56
N PRO A 410 26.70 -18.51 -6.56
CA PRO A 410 25.92 -19.06 -5.45
C PRO A 410 26.17 -20.56 -5.24
N GLY A 411 26.31 -21.00 -3.99
CA GLY A 411 26.63 -22.40 -3.66
C GLY A 411 25.61 -23.41 -4.18
N LYS A 412 24.34 -23.02 -4.24
CA LYS A 412 23.24 -23.87 -4.74
C LYS A 412 23.37 -24.22 -6.22
N VAL A 413 24.24 -23.54 -6.97
CA VAL A 413 24.54 -23.82 -8.39
C VAL A 413 26.03 -24.15 -8.60
N ALA A 414 26.70 -24.71 -7.59
CA ALA A 414 28.10 -25.14 -7.66
C ALA A 414 28.40 -26.06 -8.86
N VAL A 415 27.41 -26.83 -9.31
CA VAL A 415 27.48 -27.71 -10.49
C VAL A 415 27.89 -26.95 -11.76
N LEU A 416 27.56 -25.65 -11.84
CA LEU A 416 27.87 -24.82 -13.00
C LEU A 416 29.35 -24.42 -13.06
N LYS A 417 30.13 -24.56 -11.97
CA LYS A 417 31.50 -24.05 -11.85
C LYS A 417 32.37 -24.43 -13.06
N GLY A 418 32.54 -25.73 -13.31
CA GLY A 418 33.48 -26.19 -14.32
C GLY A 418 33.14 -25.73 -15.74
N ASP A 419 31.84 -25.63 -16.06
CA ASP A 419 31.38 -25.15 -17.36
C ASP A 419 31.39 -23.62 -17.48
N ILE A 420 31.34 -22.89 -16.36
CA ILE A 420 31.60 -21.44 -16.37
C ILE A 420 33.09 -21.17 -16.57
N GLU A 421 33.97 -21.91 -15.87
CA GLU A 421 35.43 -21.79 -16.01
C GLU A 421 35.90 -22.03 -17.45
N SER A 422 35.33 -23.02 -18.14
CA SER A 422 35.65 -23.31 -19.54
C SER A 422 35.22 -22.17 -20.49
N LYS A 423 34.12 -21.47 -20.16
CA LYS A 423 33.54 -20.40 -20.98
C LYS A 423 34.11 -19.02 -20.67
N LEU A 424 34.69 -18.81 -19.50
CA LEU A 424 35.33 -17.58 -19.04
C LEU A 424 36.84 -17.81 -18.82
N PRO A 425 37.63 -18.02 -19.90
CA PRO A 425 39.07 -18.23 -19.76
C PRO A 425 39.72 -17.03 -19.07
N GLY A 426 40.55 -17.29 -18.06
CA GLY A 426 41.20 -16.25 -17.26
C GLY A 426 40.42 -15.81 -16.01
N TRP A 427 39.17 -16.27 -15.83
CA TRP A 427 38.41 -16.06 -14.60
C TRP A 427 38.55 -17.25 -13.65
N GLU A 428 38.81 -16.97 -12.37
CA GLU A 428 38.74 -17.94 -11.27
C GLU A 428 37.30 -18.00 -10.75
N ILE A 429 36.66 -19.18 -10.79
CA ILE A 429 35.29 -19.35 -10.30
C ILE A 429 35.30 -19.95 -8.89
N ILE A 430 34.74 -19.20 -7.95
CA ILE A 430 34.68 -19.54 -6.53
C ILE A 430 33.24 -19.87 -6.16
N VAL A 431 33.03 -20.94 -5.40
CA VAL A 431 31.69 -21.37 -4.96
C VAL A 431 31.42 -20.77 -3.58
N ALA A 432 30.38 -19.94 -3.48
CA ALA A 432 29.89 -19.44 -2.20
C ALA A 432 29.26 -20.56 -1.35
N PRO A 433 29.01 -20.31 -0.06
CA PRO A 433 28.14 -21.17 0.75
C PRO A 433 26.73 -21.32 0.16
N LEU A 434 25.99 -22.31 0.67
CA LEU A 434 24.62 -22.57 0.20
C LEU A 434 23.64 -21.49 0.63
N GLU A 435 23.85 -20.88 1.80
CA GLU A 435 22.94 -19.87 2.38
C GLU A 435 23.64 -18.53 2.57
N ALA A 436 22.93 -17.44 2.27
CA ALA A 436 23.49 -16.09 2.28
C ALA A 436 24.03 -15.65 3.64
N VAL A 437 23.43 -16.12 4.75
CA VAL A 437 23.87 -15.80 6.13
C VAL A 437 25.33 -16.19 6.41
N GLN A 438 25.89 -17.10 5.62
CA GLN A 438 27.26 -17.57 5.75
C GLN A 438 28.27 -16.69 4.97
N LEU A 439 27.78 -15.77 4.12
CA LEU A 439 28.63 -14.92 3.27
C LEU A 439 29.55 -14.01 4.08
N VAL A 440 29.09 -13.50 5.23
CA VAL A 440 29.90 -12.61 6.09
C VAL A 440 31.21 -13.28 6.49
N LYS A 441 31.13 -14.52 7.00
CA LYS A 441 32.33 -15.27 7.40
C LYS A 441 33.16 -15.66 6.18
N PHE A 442 32.49 -16.20 5.16
CA PHE A 442 33.15 -16.63 3.92
C PHE A 442 33.98 -15.52 3.27
N LEU A 443 33.46 -14.30 3.19
CA LEU A 443 34.18 -13.17 2.61
C LEU A 443 35.38 -12.72 3.45
N LYS A 444 35.22 -12.69 4.77
CA LYS A 444 36.33 -12.37 5.68
C LYS A 444 37.45 -13.40 5.59
N ASP A 445 37.10 -14.69 5.51
CA ASP A 445 38.08 -15.76 5.37
C ASP A 445 38.75 -15.75 3.97
N LEU A 446 38.04 -15.32 2.92
CA LEU A 446 38.57 -15.25 1.56
C LEU A 446 39.50 -14.04 1.32
N THR A 447 39.36 -12.98 2.13
CA THR A 447 40.10 -11.72 2.00
C THR A 447 41.15 -11.48 3.08
N ALA A 448 41.17 -12.32 4.12
CA ALA A 448 42.26 -12.43 5.08
C ALA A 448 43.50 -13.07 4.43
#